data_AF-A0A7Y3MK31-F1
#
_entry.id   AF-A0A7Y3MK31-F1
#
_cell.length_a   1.000
_cell.length_b   1.000
_cell.length_c   1.000
_cell.angle_alpha   90.00
_cell.angle_beta   90.00
_cell.angle_gamma   90.00
#
_symmetry.space_group_name_H-M   'P 1'
#
loop_
_entity.id
_entity.type
_entity.pdbx_description
1 polymer ?
#
loop_
_entity_poly.entity_id
_entity_poly.type
_entity_poly.pdbx_seq_one_letter_code
_entity_poly.pdbx_strand_id
1 'polypeptide(L)'
;SKIQNSVSSNFIICHGDNIIQVDAIAQSVTDTTEKELGEKPVYKEGLENKEWILLDYIDVVVHIFLKEKREYYGIEDLWADAQIQKIASNY
;
A
#
# COMPACT_ATOMS: atom_id res chain seq x y z
N SER A 1 -5.29 -3.70 -18.18
CA SER A 1 -5.88 -2.69 -19.07
C SER A 1 -5.39 -1.31 -18.69
N LYS A 2 -4.66 -0.62 -19.58
CA LYS A 2 -4.23 0.78 -19.40
C LYS A 2 -5.46 1.68 -19.44
N ILE A 3 -5.98 2.06 -18.28
CA ILE A 3 -7.03 3.07 -18.19
C ILE A 3 -6.34 4.43 -18.21
N GLN A 4 -6.51 5.15 -19.31
CA GLN A 4 -5.85 6.42 -19.67
C GLN A 4 -6.29 7.63 -18.82
N ASN A 5 -6.94 7.39 -17.68
CA ASN A 5 -7.54 8.43 -16.82
C ASN A 5 -7.50 8.09 -15.32
N SER A 6 -6.53 7.28 -14.88
CA SER A 6 -6.31 7.01 -13.46
C SER A 6 -5.25 7.98 -12.93
N VAL A 7 -5.60 8.74 -11.88
CA VAL A 7 -4.68 9.69 -11.20
C VAL A 7 -3.47 8.97 -10.59
N SER A 8 -3.60 7.65 -10.39
CA SER A 8 -2.53 6.76 -9.92
C SER A 8 -2.43 5.56 -10.87
N SER A 9 -1.23 5.29 -11.39
CA SER A 9 -1.05 4.25 -12.41
C SER A 9 -0.73 2.87 -11.83
N ASN A 10 -0.29 2.81 -10.57
CA ASN A 10 0.11 1.57 -9.92
C ASN A 10 -0.33 1.53 -8.45
N PHE A 11 -0.93 0.42 -8.05
CA PHE A 11 -1.30 0.15 -6.65
C PHE A 11 -0.40 -0.95 -6.10
N ILE A 12 0.19 -0.70 -4.94
CA ILE A 12 0.93 -1.71 -4.17
C ILE A 12 0.09 -2.05 -2.96
N ILE A 13 -0.19 -3.34 -2.76
CA ILE A 13 -0.97 -3.83 -1.62
C ILE A 13 -0.12 -4.83 -0.84
N CYS A 14 0.11 -4.54 0.44
CA CYS A 14 0.76 -5.45 1.36
C CYS A 14 -0.01 -5.54 2.68
N HIS A 15 0.36 -6.49 3.53
CA HIS A 15 -0.24 -6.64 4.84
C HIS A 15 0.80 -6.98 5.90
N GLY A 16 0.55 -6.56 7.14
CA GLY A 16 1.24 -7.01 8.34
C GLY A 16 0.32 -7.88 9.19
N ASP A 17 0.90 -8.80 9.96
CA ASP A 17 0.14 -9.69 10.85
C ASP A 17 -0.29 -8.99 12.15
N ASN A 18 0.29 -7.83 12.48
CA ASN A 18 -0.07 -7.02 13.63
C ASN A 18 0.22 -5.53 13.37
N ILE A 19 -0.33 -4.66 14.22
CA ILE A 19 -0.21 -3.19 14.07
C ILE A 19 1.25 -2.69 14.05
N ILE A 20 2.16 -3.38 14.75
CA ILE A 20 3.58 -3.00 14.80
C ILE A 20 4.24 -3.30 13.46
N GLN A 21 3.91 -4.43 12.83
CA GLN A 21 4.39 -4.75 11.49
C GLN A 21 3.83 -3.80 10.44
N VAL A 22 2.54 -3.45 10.51
CA VAL A 22 1.94 -2.48 9.57
C VAL A 22 2.69 -1.13 9.64
N ASP A 23 2.93 -0.64 10.85
CA ASP A 23 3.69 0.60 11.10
C ASP A 23 5.13 0.50 10.61
N ALA A 24 5.81 -0.61 10.90
CA ALA A 24 7.18 -0.86 10.46
C ALA A 24 7.29 -0.92 8.93
N ILE A 25 6.32 -1.54 8.25
CA ILE A 25 6.26 -1.55 6.78
C ILE A 25 6.07 -0.12 6.26
N ALA A 26 5.14 0.64 6.82
CA ALA A 26 4.90 2.03 6.40
C ALA A 26 6.16 2.89 6.54
N GLN A 27 6.83 2.80 7.69
CA GLN A 27 8.08 3.50 7.94
C GLN A 27 9.20 3.04 6.98
N SER A 28 9.33 1.73 6.78
CA SER A 28 10.34 1.17 5.87
C SER A 28 10.13 1.66 4.44
N VAL A 29 8.88 1.74 3.97
CA VAL A 29 8.55 2.27 2.65
C VAL A 29 8.98 3.74 2.55
N THR A 30 8.56 4.58 3.51
CA THR A 30 8.91 6.00 3.49
C THR A 30 10.40 6.26 3.59
N ASP A 31 11.12 5.52 4.45
CA ASP A 31 12.56 5.67 4.63
C ASP A 31 13.32 5.25 3.38
N THR A 32 12.88 4.16 2.74
CA THR A 32 13.52 3.65 1.52
C THR A 32 13.28 4.60 0.35
N THR A 33 12.06 5.11 0.15
CA THR A 33 11.78 6.06 -0.94
C THR A 33 12.52 7.38 -0.72
N GLU A 34 12.59 7.86 0.52
CA GLU A 34 13.33 9.08 0.83
C GLU A 34 14.83 8.91 0.60
N LYS A 35 15.40 7.78 1.04
CA LYS A 35 16.84 7.55 0.94
C LYS A 35 17.31 7.26 -0.49
N GLU A 36 16.58 6.42 -1.21
CA GLU A 36 17.02 5.91 -2.52
C GLU A 36 16.56 6.79 -3.68
N LEU A 37 15.39 7.45 -3.55
CA LEU A 37 14.79 8.27 -4.60
C LEU A 37 14.70 9.76 -4.23
N GLY A 38 14.87 10.12 -2.95
CA GLY A 38 14.62 11.48 -2.47
C GLY A 38 13.13 11.84 -2.37
N GLU A 39 12.24 10.84 -2.44
CA GLU A 39 10.80 11.05 -2.53
C GLU A 39 10.08 10.77 -1.22
N LYS A 40 9.10 11.63 -0.91
CA LYS A 40 8.20 11.50 0.23
C LYS A 40 6.77 11.34 -0.27
N PRO A 41 5.92 10.60 0.45
CA PRO A 41 4.50 10.54 0.13
C PRO A 41 3.91 11.95 0.25
N VAL A 42 3.16 12.33 -0.77
CA VAL A 42 2.42 13.60 -0.85
C VAL A 42 1.27 13.60 0.13
N TYR A 43 0.67 12.43 0.36
CA TYR A 43 -0.40 12.25 1.33
C TYR A 43 -0.23 10.94 2.11
N LYS A 44 -0.65 10.97 3.38
CA LYS A 44 -0.59 9.83 4.31
C LYS A 44 -1.88 9.78 5.12
N GLU A 45 -2.48 8.60 5.21
CA GLU A 45 -3.72 8.36 5.98
C GLU A 45 -3.58 7.10 6.84
N GLY A 46 -4.31 7.05 7.96
CA GLY A 46 -4.44 5.84 8.79
C GLY A 46 -3.25 5.51 9.70
N LEU A 47 -2.28 6.42 9.83
CA LEU A 47 -1.10 6.25 10.70
C LEU A 47 -1.45 6.13 12.20
N GLU A 48 -2.62 6.61 12.60
CA GLU A 48 -3.09 6.61 13.99
C GLU A 48 -3.63 5.27 14.45
N ASN A 49 -4.45 4.60 13.63
CA ASN A 49 -5.04 3.30 13.96
C ASN A 49 -4.19 2.12 13.48
N LYS A 50 -3.36 2.32 12.44
CA LYS A 50 -2.45 1.32 11.86
C LYS A 50 -3.17 0.05 11.41
N GLU A 51 -4.48 0.16 11.15
CA GLU A 51 -5.29 -0.92 10.60
C GLU A 51 -5.27 -0.91 9.08
N TRP A 52 -5.21 0.30 8.51
CA TRP A 52 -5.08 0.55 7.08
C TRP A 52 -4.32 1.85 6.90
N ILE A 53 -3.06 1.74 6.47
CA ILE A 53 -2.24 2.89 6.10
C ILE A 53 -2.26 3.05 4.59
N LEU A 54 -2.48 4.29 4.14
CA LEU A 54 -2.38 4.70 2.74
C LEU A 54 -1.22 5.68 2.60
N LEU A 55 -0.30 5.39 1.68
CA LEU A 55 0.79 6.29 1.29
C LEU A 55 0.63 6.63 -0.19
N ASP A 56 0.44 7.91 -0.48
CA ASP A 56 0.22 8.40 -1.85
C ASP A 56 1.47 9.12 -2.37
N TYR A 57 2.02 8.64 -3.48
CA TYR A 57 3.15 9.23 -4.20
C TYR A 57 2.74 9.79 -5.57
N ILE A 58 1.45 10.10 -5.78
CA ILE A 58 0.83 10.52 -7.05
C ILE A 58 0.80 9.37 -8.06
N ASP A 59 1.96 8.94 -8.54
CA ASP A 59 2.09 7.90 -9.56
C ASP A 59 1.84 6.48 -9.01
N VAL A 60 2.15 6.29 -7.72
CA VAL A 60 2.05 5.03 -6.99
C VAL A 60 1.32 5.24 -5.67
N VAL A 61 0.36 4.38 -5.37
CA VAL A 61 -0.32 4.37 -4.06
C VAL A 61 -0.07 3.04 -3.35
N VAL A 62 0.46 3.12 -2.14
CA VAL A 62 0.76 1.96 -1.30
C VAL A 62 -0.31 1.81 -0.24
N HIS A 63 -1.00 0.67 -0.24
CA HIS A 63 -1.97 0.27 0.76
C HIS A 63 -1.37 -0.81 1.66
N ILE A 64 -1.30 -0.52 2.95
CA ILE A 64 -0.70 -1.40 3.96
C ILE A 64 -1.78 -1.76 4.96
N PHE A 65 -2.18 -3.03 4.98
CA PHE A 65 -3.30 -3.49 5.81
C PHE A 65 -2.85 -4.32 7.00
N LEU A 66 -3.62 -4.25 8.08
CA LEU A 66 -3.65 -5.34 9.04
C LEU A 66 -4.33 -6.55 8.38
N LYS A 67 -3.69 -7.73 8.45
CA LYS A 67 -4.15 -8.95 7.77
C LYS A 67 -5.64 -9.25 8.01
N GLU A 68 -6.07 -9.19 9.26
CA GLU A 68 -7.48 -9.42 9.65
C GLU A 68 -8.44 -8.43 8.98
N LYS A 69 -8.02 -7.18 8.80
CA LYS A 69 -8.83 -6.13 8.17
C LYS A 69 -8.88 -6.30 6.65
N ARG A 70 -7.78 -6.73 6.03
CA ARG A 70 -7.76 -7.05 4.59
C ARG A 70 -8.75 -8.18 4.26
N GLU A 71 -8.78 -9.22 5.09
CA GLU A 71 -9.72 -10.34 4.95
C GLU A 71 -11.17 -9.88 5.21
N TYR A 72 -11.40 -9.03 6.22
CA TYR A 72 -12.74 -8.53 6.55
C TYR A 72 -13.33 -7.60 5.49
N TYR A 73 -12.54 -6.69 4.92
CA TYR A 73 -13.03 -5.72 3.92
C TYR A 73 -13.12 -6.29 2.50
N GLY A 74 -12.63 -7.51 2.24
CA GLY A 74 -12.79 -8.18 0.95
C GLY A 74 -12.26 -7.36 -0.24
N ILE A 75 -11.20 -6.58 -0.03
CA ILE A 75 -10.79 -5.51 -0.95
C ILE A 75 -10.32 -6.06 -2.31
N GLU A 76 -9.97 -7.35 -2.39
CA GLU A 76 -9.66 -8.01 -3.66
C GLU A 76 -10.88 -8.04 -4.62
N ASP A 77 -12.11 -8.00 -4.09
CA ASP A 77 -13.34 -7.91 -4.89
C ASP A 77 -13.57 -6.49 -5.44
N LEU A 78 -13.08 -5.45 -4.76
CA LEU A 78 -13.19 -4.04 -5.21
C LEU A 78 -12.28 -3.73 -6.42
N TRP A 79 -11.17 -4.45 -6.56
CA TRP A 79 -10.19 -4.26 -7.64
C TRP A 79 -10.21 -5.42 -8.66
N ALA A 80 -11.29 -6.18 -8.73
CA ALA A 80 -11.40 -7.40 -9.56
C ALA A 80 -11.13 -7.16 -11.06
N ASP A 81 -11.31 -5.93 -11.56
CA ASP A 81 -11.07 -5.55 -12.95
C ASP A 81 -9.60 -5.15 -13.25
N ALA A 82 -8.74 -5.08 -12.22
CA ALA A 82 -7.34 -4.71 -12.38
C ALA A 82 -6.44 -5.94 -12.65
N GLN A 83 -5.35 -5.74 -13.39
CA GLN A 83 -4.35 -6.80 -13.56
C GLN A 83 -3.56 -6.97 -12.25
N ILE A 84 -3.86 -8.03 -11.51
CA ILE A 84 -3.18 -8.36 -10.25
C ILE A 84 -1.87 -9.10 -10.55
N GLN A 85 -0.74 -8.53 -10.16
CA GLN A 85 0.55 -9.22 -10.14
C GLN A 85 0.90 -9.58 -8.69
N LYS A 86 0.78 -10.86 -8.33
CA LYS A 86 1.21 -11.36 -7.02
C LYS A 86 2.72 -11.49 -7.01
N ILE A 87 3.38 -10.73 -6.14
CA ILE A 87 4.82 -10.86 -5.87
C ILE A 87 4.95 -11.66 -4.57
N ALA A 88 5.52 -12.86 -4.65
CA ALA A 88 5.83 -13.65 -3.47
C ALA A 88 7.04 -13.04 -2.76
N SER A 89 6.93 -12.78 -1.46
CA SER A 89 8.08 -12.42 -0.63
C SER A 89 8.87 -13.70 -0.35
N ASN A 90 10.17 -13.71 -0.66
CA ASN A 90 11.09 -14.81 -0.37
C ASN A 90 11.84 -14.63 0.97
N TYR A 91 11.26 -13.87 1.89
CA TYR A 91 11.79 -13.70 3.25
C TYR A 91 11.22 -14.74 4.20
#